data_AF-A0A9E2JF30-F1
#
_entry.id   AF-A0A9E2JF30-F1
#
_cell.length_a   1.000
_cell.length_b   1.000
_cell.length_c   1.000
_cell.angle_alpha   90.00
_cell.angle_beta   90.00
_cell.angle_gamma   90.00
#
_symmetry.space_group_name_H-M   'P 1'
#
loop_
_entity.id
_entity.type
_entity.pdbx_description
1 polymer ?
#
loop_
_entity_poly.entity_id
_entity_poly.type
_entity_poly.pdbx_seq_one_letter_code
_entity_poly.pdbx_strand_id
1 'polypeptide(L)'
;MSWSIRKLFTLSPLLLSVILTGFVCLVYIIGPSFLEIVELKALDLRFLIRGPLQPGPEVVIAAIDEKSVDEIGRWPWPRSRIAEMIEAMSSAGAKVIAFDVGFF
;
A
#
# COMPACT_ATOMS: atom_id res chain seq x y z
N MET A 1 -39.15 0.96 -39.35
CA MET A 1 -38.09 0.22 -38.65
C MET A 1 -37.72 0.95 -37.35
N SER A 2 -38.58 0.92 -36.32
CA SER A 2 -38.36 1.66 -35.05
C SER A 2 -38.84 0.92 -33.78
N TRP A 3 -39.17 -0.38 -33.88
CA TRP A 3 -39.85 -1.12 -32.82
C TRP A 3 -38.92 -1.59 -31.67
N SER A 4 -37.60 -1.66 -31.88
CA SER A 4 -36.64 -2.13 -30.86
C SER A 4 -36.30 -1.12 -29.76
N ILE A 5 -36.47 0.19 -29.98
CA ILE A 5 -35.99 1.22 -29.05
C ILE A 5 -36.89 1.31 -27.79
N ARG A 6 -38.19 0.98 -27.91
CA ARG A 6 -39.14 1.05 -26.79
C ARG A 6 -38.92 -0.04 -25.73
N LYS A 7 -38.39 -1.20 -26.13
CA LYS A 7 -38.09 -2.30 -25.19
C LYS A 7 -36.87 -2.03 -24.31
N LEU A 8 -35.96 -1.16 -24.77
CA LEU A 8 -34.80 -0.73 -23.98
C LEU A 8 -35.22 0.04 -22.72
N PHE A 9 -36.34 0.78 -22.79
CA PHE A 9 -36.92 1.55 -21.68
C PHE A 9 -37.89 0.76 -20.79
N THR A 10 -38.18 -0.51 -21.12
CA THR A 10 -39.01 -1.41 -20.28
C THR A 10 -38.20 -2.45 -19.51
N LEU A 11 -36.85 -2.40 -19.60
CA LEU A 11 -36.01 -3.28 -18.80
C LEU A 11 -36.24 -2.97 -17.32
N SER A 12 -36.51 -4.01 -16.52
CA SER A 12 -36.71 -3.82 -15.08
C SER A 12 -35.45 -3.17 -14.48
N PRO A 13 -35.57 -2.16 -13.61
CA PRO A 13 -34.41 -1.51 -12.99
C PRO A 13 -33.44 -2.49 -12.33
N LEU A 14 -33.98 -3.60 -11.82
CA LEU A 14 -33.25 -4.73 -11.25
C LEU A 14 -32.36 -5.47 -12.26
N LEU A 15 -32.85 -5.69 -13.48
CA LEU A 15 -32.06 -6.38 -14.50
C LEU A 15 -30.93 -5.48 -15.01
N LEU A 16 -31.18 -4.18 -15.12
CA LEU A 16 -30.15 -3.20 -15.47
C LEU A 16 -29.04 -3.13 -14.42
N SER A 17 -29.39 -3.13 -13.12
CA SER A 17 -28.40 -3.10 -12.04
C SER A 17 -27.57 -4.38 -11.99
N VAL A 18 -28.17 -5.55 -12.22
CA VAL A 18 -27.46 -6.84 -12.28
C VAL A 18 -26.48 -6.86 -13.45
N ILE A 19 -26.89 -6.39 -14.63
CA ILE A 19 -26.01 -6.33 -15.81
C ILE A 19 -24.84 -5.37 -15.56
N LEU A 20 -25.12 -4.18 -15.03
CA LEU A 20 -24.08 -3.19 -14.75
C LEU A 20 -23.09 -3.72 -13.71
N THR A 21 -23.58 -4.32 -12.63
CA THR A 21 -22.73 -4.91 -11.59
C THR A 21 -21.89 -6.04 -12.16
N GLY A 22 -22.50 -6.95 -12.94
CA GLY A 22 -21.77 -8.04 -13.58
C GLY A 22 -20.69 -7.54 -14.54
N PHE A 23 -20.98 -6.47 -15.29
CA PHE A 23 -20.00 -5.82 -16.15
C PHE A 23 -18.84 -5.21 -15.36
N VAL A 24 -19.12 -4.49 -14.26
CA VAL A 24 -18.07 -3.94 -13.38
C VAL A 24 -17.21 -5.06 -12.79
N CYS A 25 -17.83 -6.14 -12.30
CA CYS A 25 -17.09 -7.30 -11.80
C CYS A 25 -16.21 -7.94 -12.87
N LEU A 26 -16.72 -8.08 -14.10
CA LEU A 26 -15.95 -8.62 -15.22
C LEU A 26 -14.75 -7.73 -15.55
N VAL A 27 -14.94 -6.41 -15.63
CA VAL A 27 -13.85 -5.45 -15.86
C VAL A 27 -12.82 -5.51 -14.74
N TYR A 28 -13.26 -5.63 -13.49
CA TYR A 28 -12.38 -5.80 -12.33
C TYR A 28 -11.55 -7.09 -12.41
N ILE A 29 -12.17 -8.22 -12.80
CA ILE A 29 -11.47 -9.51 -12.95
C ILE A 29 -10.46 -9.47 -14.10
N ILE A 30 -10.81 -8.83 -15.22
CA ILE A 30 -9.92 -8.72 -16.39
C ILE A 30 -8.75 -7.77 -16.09
N GLY A 31 -8.95 -6.75 -15.25
CA GLY A 31 -7.91 -5.82 -14.84
C GLY A 31 -7.16 -5.18 -16.02
N PRO A 32 -7.85 -4.49 -16.95
CA PRO A 32 -7.18 -3.92 -18.12
C PRO A 32 -6.16 -2.87 -17.69
N SER A 33 -4.93 -2.98 -18.22
CA SER A 33 -3.78 -2.15 -17.83
C SER A 33 -4.02 -0.63 -17.92
N PHE A 34 -4.88 -0.17 -18.83
CA PHE A 34 -5.23 1.24 -18.91
C PHE A 34 -5.92 1.77 -17.65
N LEU A 35 -6.82 0.98 -17.03
CA LEU A 35 -7.51 1.40 -15.81
C LEU A 35 -6.55 1.51 -14.63
N GLU A 36 -5.59 0.59 -14.54
CA GLU A 36 -4.52 0.64 -13.52
C GLU A 36 -3.66 1.90 -13.69
N ILE A 37 -3.28 2.26 -14.90
CA ILE A 37 -2.53 3.50 -15.15
C ILE A 37 -3.33 4.74 -14.71
N VAL A 38 -4.64 4.78 -14.99
CA VAL A 38 -5.51 5.87 -14.57
C VAL A 38 -5.61 5.92 -13.05
N GLU A 39 -5.75 4.77 -12.39
CA GLU A 39 -5.80 4.66 -10.94
C GLU A 39 -4.50 5.16 -10.28
N LEU A 40 -3.34 4.68 -10.75
CA LEU A 40 -2.03 5.08 -10.24
C LEU A 40 -1.80 6.58 -10.41
N LYS A 41 -2.15 7.16 -11.58
CA LYS A 41 -2.06 8.61 -11.80
C LYS A 41 -3.02 9.40 -10.91
N ALA A 42 -4.23 8.90 -10.68
CA ALA A 42 -5.18 9.54 -9.78
C ALA A 42 -4.70 9.49 -8.32
N LEU A 43 -4.04 8.40 -7.92
CA LEU A 43 -3.40 8.26 -6.62
C LEU A 43 -2.24 9.26 -6.48
N ASP A 44 -1.32 9.32 -7.44
CA ASP A 44 -0.22 10.29 -7.44
C ASP A 44 -0.74 11.73 -7.33
N LEU A 45 -1.77 12.08 -8.11
CA LEU A 45 -2.39 13.40 -8.06
C LEU A 45 -2.96 13.71 -6.66
N ARG A 46 -3.58 12.73 -6.00
CA ARG A 46 -4.07 12.92 -4.62
C ARG A 46 -2.93 13.22 -3.65
N PHE A 47 -1.79 12.55 -3.78
CA PHE A 47 -0.61 12.84 -2.96
C PHE A 47 -0.04 14.22 -3.23
N LEU A 48 0.02 14.64 -4.50
CA LEU A 48 0.45 15.98 -4.89
C LEU A 48 -0.48 17.07 -4.34
N ILE A 49 -1.80 16.89 -4.47
CA ILE A 49 -2.81 17.83 -3.96
C ILE A 49 -2.77 17.90 -2.43
N ARG A 50 -2.62 16.76 -1.75
CA ARG A 50 -2.47 16.71 -0.29
C ARG A 50 -1.21 17.47 0.16
N GLY A 51 -0.14 17.41 -0.62
CA GLY A 51 1.15 18.03 -0.32
C GLY A 51 2.00 17.23 0.68
N PRO A 52 3.22 17.71 0.97
CA PRO A 52 4.11 17.05 1.93
C PRO A 52 3.53 17.15 3.35
N LEU A 53 3.50 16.03 4.06
CA LEU A 53 3.21 15.97 5.49
C LEU A 53 4.54 15.77 6.21
N GLN A 54 4.74 16.51 7.30
CA GLN A 54 5.87 16.22 8.18
C GLN A 54 5.58 14.91 8.92
N PRO A 55 6.54 13.97 8.98
CA PRO A 55 6.38 12.77 9.78
C PRO A 55 6.21 13.18 11.24
N GLY A 56 5.28 12.54 11.94
CA GLY A 56 5.12 12.75 13.37
C GLY A 56 6.26 12.08 14.15
N PRO A 57 6.48 12.48 15.42
CA PRO A 57 7.57 11.97 16.25
C PRO A 57 7.34 10.51 16.70
N GLU A 58 6.19 9.92 16.40
CA GLU A 58 5.82 8.57 16.81
C GLU A 58 6.58 7.44 16.10
N VAL A 59 7.17 7.71 14.93
CA VAL A 59 7.98 6.73 14.19
C VAL A 59 9.42 7.21 14.09
N VAL A 60 10.34 6.39 14.59
CA VAL A 60 11.79 6.59 14.47
C VAL A 60 12.38 5.45 13.65
N ILE A 61 13.22 5.77 12.67
CA ILE A 61 13.93 4.79 11.85
C ILE A 61 15.34 4.63 12.40
N ALA A 62 15.64 3.45 12.93
CA ALA A 62 17.00 3.03 13.25
C ALA A 62 17.60 2.33 12.01
N ALA A 63 18.39 3.05 11.24
CA ALA A 63 19.02 2.54 10.03
C ALA A 63 20.35 1.84 10.35
N ILE A 64 20.66 0.77 9.63
CA ILE A 64 21.97 0.12 9.64
C ILE A 64 22.75 0.69 8.45
N ASP A 65 23.62 1.67 8.73
CA ASP A 65 24.45 2.34 7.74
C ASP A 65 25.87 1.75 7.70
N GLU A 66 26.67 2.20 6.72
CA GLU A 66 28.07 1.77 6.58
C GLU A 66 28.88 2.04 7.84
N LYS A 67 28.64 3.18 8.49
CA LYS A 67 29.29 3.55 9.76
C LYS A 67 29.00 2.52 10.86
N SER A 68 27.75 2.08 11.00
CA SER A 68 27.36 1.07 11.97
C SER A 68 28.04 -0.28 11.68
N VAL A 69 28.17 -0.64 10.40
CA VAL A 69 28.86 -1.88 9.98
C VAL A 69 30.36 -1.79 10.25
N ASP A 70 30.97 -0.63 10.04
CA ASP A 70 32.40 -0.41 10.33
C ASP A 70 32.69 -0.47 11.84
N GLU A 71 31.77 0.04 12.68
CA GLU A 71 31.92 0.06 14.14
C GLU A 71 31.57 -1.28 14.81
N ILE A 72 30.47 -1.92 14.41
CA ILE A 72 29.91 -3.11 15.07
C ILE A 72 30.43 -4.40 14.42
N GLY A 73 30.79 -4.32 13.14
CA GLY A 73 31.24 -5.42 12.30
C GLY A 73 30.26 -5.74 11.17
N ARG A 74 30.70 -6.64 10.30
CA ARG A 74 29.99 -7.06 9.09
C ARG A 74 28.57 -7.58 9.41
N TRP A 75 27.58 -7.06 8.68
CA TRP A 75 26.23 -7.61 8.63
C TRP A 75 26.20 -8.97 7.87
N PRO A 76 25.38 -9.97 8.26
CA PRO A 76 24.38 -9.95 9.32
C PRO A 76 25.00 -10.07 10.73
N TRP A 77 24.48 -9.27 11.65
CA TRP A 77 24.91 -9.33 13.05
C TRP A 77 24.34 -10.57 13.76
N PRO A 78 25.04 -11.10 14.78
CA PRO A 78 24.51 -12.18 15.59
C PRO A 78 23.26 -11.72 16.36
N ARG A 79 22.33 -12.65 16.63
CA ARG A 79 21.07 -12.36 17.33
C ARG A 79 21.25 -11.72 18.71
N SER A 80 22.39 -11.92 19.37
CA SER A 80 22.73 -11.24 20.62
C SER A 80 22.83 -9.72 20.45
N ARG A 81 23.45 -9.24 19.37
CA ARG A 81 23.51 -7.81 19.03
C ARG A 81 22.14 -7.23 18.75
N ILE A 82 21.30 -8.00 18.06
CA ILE A 82 19.93 -7.60 17.78
C ILE A 82 19.13 -7.49 19.08
N ALA A 83 19.32 -8.41 20.03
CA ALA A 83 18.70 -8.35 21.36
C ALA A 83 19.15 -7.10 22.15
N GLU A 84 20.46 -6.81 22.19
CA GLU A 84 21.01 -5.58 22.80
C GLU A 84 20.35 -4.32 22.21
N MET A 85 20.16 -4.29 20.89
CA MET A 85 19.51 -3.17 20.19
C MET A 85 18.03 -3.03 20.55
N ILE A 86 17.30 -4.15 20.64
CA ILE A 86 15.89 -4.17 21.08
C ILE A 86 15.76 -3.65 22.51
N GLU A 87 16.62 -4.11 23.42
CA GLU A 87 16.62 -3.69 24.82
C GLU A 87 16.88 -2.18 24.97
N ALA A 88 17.83 -1.66 24.18
CA ALA A 88 18.13 -0.22 24.15
C ALA A 88 16.93 0.60 23.66
N MET A 89 16.28 0.20 22.55
CA MET A 89 15.10 0.89 22.01
C MET A 89 13.90 0.82 22.96
N SER A 90 13.67 -0.35 23.56
CA SER A 90 12.61 -0.55 24.56
C SER A 90 12.83 0.36 25.78
N SER A 91 14.07 0.42 26.27
CA SER A 91 14.46 1.29 27.39
C SER A 91 14.35 2.79 27.03
N ALA A 92 14.50 3.13 25.76
CA ALA A 92 14.26 4.48 25.24
C ALA A 92 12.78 4.84 25.06
N GLY A 93 11.86 3.91 25.36
CA GLY A 93 10.41 4.15 25.33
C GLY A 93 9.70 3.67 24.06
N ALA A 94 10.35 2.89 23.20
CA ALA A 94 9.70 2.30 22.04
C ALA A 94 8.58 1.34 22.48
N LYS A 95 7.34 1.60 22.04
CA LYS A 95 6.17 0.75 22.32
C LYS A 95 6.05 -0.45 21.37
N VAL A 96 6.54 -0.27 20.14
CA VAL A 96 6.51 -1.27 19.07
C VAL A 96 7.84 -1.17 18.32
N ILE A 97 8.47 -2.30 18.04
CA ILE A 97 9.70 -2.41 17.28
C ILE A 97 9.41 -3.30 16.07
N ALA A 98 9.62 -2.77 14.87
CA ALA A 98 9.43 -3.46 13.60
C ALA A 98 10.78 -3.65 12.90
N PHE A 99 10.96 -4.81 12.27
CA PHE A 99 12.18 -5.14 11.53
C PHE A 99 11.88 -5.16 10.04
N ASP A 100 12.60 -4.32 9.30
CA ASP A 100 12.68 -4.39 7.83
C ASP A 100 14.07 -4.91 7.42
N VAL A 101 14.43 -6.09 7.94
CA VAL A 101 15.71 -6.77 7.68
C VAL A 101 15.50 -8.27 7.59
N GLY A 102 16.35 -8.95 6.82
CA GLY A 102 16.37 -10.41 6.74
C GLY A 102 17.14 -11.05 7.90
N PHE A 103 16.63 -12.19 8.39
CA PHE A 103 17.29 -13.05 9.38
C PHE A 103 17.66 -14.39 8.74
N PHE A 104 18.75 -14.41 7.97
CA PHE A 104 19.27 -15.60 7.28
C PHE A 104 20.47 -16.21 8.01
#